data_AF-A0A1J4K8R6-F1
#
_entry.id   AF-A0A1J4K8R6-F1
#
_cell.length_a   1.000
_cell.length_b   1.000
_cell.length_c   1.000
_cell.angle_alpha   90.00
_cell.angle_beta   90.00
_cell.angle_gamma   90.00
#
_symmetry.space_group_name_H-M   'P 1'
#
loop_
_entity.id
_entity.type
_entity.pdbx_description
1 polymer ?
#
loop_
_entity_poly.entity_id
_entity_poly.type
_entity_poly.pdbx_seq_one_letter_code
_entity_poly.pdbx_strand_id
1 'polypeptide(L)'
;MSEEQAEQPAEATLPESDLPKSFTLLPTVANPLIPRLIDLCLDTIINNYEQCTELHLVPRKYHQKILRTIPETIPFPIAVMTIPDGIFWKRMMLSQFPNVPRNPAQKTWKRFFLENYAAQKLENATEANIDETFNDLRILGPFIRKITLTRSPVKISMFKLFRTFRGLKSLSLVYGEPRRNFAQYEEFDNFDVRAEHSATLRDCQVMCTDFINLGKYCSLQEFDMSDNSLSDQAVVKVAEGLFKAFNSLTSLTFAHNEIKQKGAHAIGSVLLHSPIRKLDLSDNQIGSSGVQKLCECAKQCATLEELNLSSNQIGNNGILFVALLIKASKSLKKLDISGNRISNFKDIIEALNVTTSLVDLNIAVNPIDEDDYDVIQKLVQDPNRREDMVLDKLDMRRYDLTEEDFMIKTTETSEAPLLRFK
;
A
#
# COMPACT_ATOMS: atom_id res chain seq x y z
N MET A 1 -43.77 75.53 2.03
CA MET A 1 -43.32 76.11 3.31
C MET A 1 -42.57 75.01 4.03
N SER A 2 -41.25 74.96 4.07
CA SER A 2 -40.22 75.94 3.75
C SER A 2 -38.96 75.13 3.41
N GLU A 3 -38.24 75.56 2.37
CA GLU A 3 -36.86 75.15 2.13
C GLU A 3 -35.97 75.69 3.26
N GLU A 4 -35.03 74.90 3.75
CA GLU A 4 -33.88 75.42 4.48
C GLU A 4 -32.63 74.65 4.02
N GLN A 5 -31.59 75.44 3.80
CA GLN A 5 -30.51 75.24 2.85
C GLN A 5 -29.41 74.32 3.38
N ALA A 6 -28.73 73.68 2.43
CA ALA A 6 -27.51 72.95 2.65
C ALA A 6 -26.35 73.91 2.97
N GLU A 7 -25.70 73.73 4.12
CA GLU A 7 -24.35 74.22 4.38
C GLU A 7 -23.37 73.03 4.43
N GLN A 8 -22.41 73.03 3.51
CA GLN A 8 -21.27 72.13 3.51
C GLN A 8 -20.28 72.56 4.61
N PRO A 9 -19.74 71.66 5.44
CA PRO A 9 -18.61 71.99 6.29
C PRO A 9 -17.33 72.05 5.44
N ALA A 10 -16.63 73.18 5.54
CA ALA A 10 -15.41 73.52 4.84
C ALA A 10 -14.33 72.42 4.94
N GLU A 11 -13.68 72.12 3.81
CA GLU A 11 -12.43 71.36 3.74
C GLU A 11 -11.36 72.04 4.60
N ALA A 12 -11.06 71.45 5.76
CA ALA A 12 -9.85 71.76 6.49
C ALA A 12 -8.68 71.12 5.73
N THR A 13 -8.04 71.92 4.87
CA THR A 13 -6.72 71.60 4.31
C THR A 13 -5.73 71.39 5.45
N LEU A 14 -5.36 70.13 5.72
CA LEU A 14 -4.23 69.79 6.57
C LEU A 14 -2.95 70.32 5.90
N PRO A 15 -2.06 71.01 6.62
CA PRO A 15 -0.77 71.40 6.06
C PRO A 15 0.08 70.15 5.82
N GLU A 16 0.23 69.76 4.56
CA GLU A 16 1.35 68.94 4.11
C GLU A 16 2.64 69.69 4.46
N SER A 17 3.41 69.26 5.46
CA SER A 17 4.90 69.39 5.50
C SER A 17 5.61 69.17 6.85
N ASP A 18 5.03 68.50 7.85
CA ASP A 18 5.79 68.14 9.07
C ASP A 18 6.38 66.70 9.06
N LEU A 19 6.72 66.19 7.87
CA LEU A 19 7.62 65.04 7.75
C LEU A 19 9.07 65.54 7.63
N PRO A 20 10.00 65.14 8.53
CA PRO A 20 11.39 65.52 8.43
C PRO A 20 11.97 65.20 7.04
N LYS A 21 12.73 66.14 6.45
CA LYS A 21 13.37 66.02 5.13
C LYS A 21 14.26 64.78 4.93
N SER A 22 14.52 64.02 6.00
CA SER A 22 15.18 62.70 5.94
C SER A 22 14.33 61.60 5.31
N PHE A 23 13.01 61.80 5.15
CA PHE A 23 12.11 60.81 4.53
C PHE A 23 11.83 61.05 3.04
N THR A 24 12.21 62.20 2.48
CA THR A 24 11.93 62.56 1.07
C THR A 24 12.88 61.93 0.04
N LEU A 25 13.90 61.18 0.49
CA LEU A 25 14.80 60.42 -0.39
C LEU A 25 14.78 58.95 0.05
N LEU A 26 13.76 58.20 -0.38
CA LEU A 26 13.87 56.75 -0.39
C LEU A 26 14.95 56.38 -1.44
N PRO A 27 16.07 55.74 -1.05
CA PRO A 27 17.08 55.35 -2.01
C PRO A 27 16.45 54.40 -3.04
N THR A 28 16.78 54.61 -4.32
CA THR A 28 16.34 53.78 -5.45
C THR A 28 16.81 52.33 -5.36
N VAL A 29 17.73 52.03 -4.45
CA VAL A 29 18.22 50.70 -4.13
C VAL A 29 17.90 50.38 -2.68
N ALA A 30 17.20 49.26 -2.45
CA ALA A 30 16.84 48.81 -1.11
C ALA A 30 18.09 48.70 -0.23
N ASN A 31 18.11 49.40 0.90
CA ASN A 31 19.20 49.28 1.86
C ASN A 31 19.21 47.83 2.39
N PRO A 32 20.29 47.04 2.18
CA PRO A 32 20.33 45.64 2.58
C PRO A 32 20.28 45.43 4.10
N LEU A 33 20.49 46.50 4.89
CA LEU A 33 20.40 46.48 6.34
C LEU A 33 18.99 46.76 6.88
N ILE A 34 18.08 47.29 6.05
CA ILE A 34 16.71 47.63 6.47
C ILE A 34 15.74 46.65 5.81
N PRO A 35 15.09 45.75 6.57
CA PRO A 35 14.15 44.79 6.01
C PRO A 35 12.94 45.51 5.42
N ARG A 36 12.45 45.02 4.27
CA ARG A 36 11.23 45.57 3.65
C ARG A 36 10.03 45.26 4.54
N LEU A 37 9.09 46.19 4.63
CA LEU A 37 7.84 46.00 5.38
C LEU A 37 7.12 44.70 4.98
N ILE A 38 7.11 44.37 3.69
CA ILE A 38 6.51 43.13 3.19
C ILE A 38 7.19 41.89 3.81
N ASP A 39 8.51 41.87 3.93
CA ASP A 39 9.22 40.73 4.51
C ASP A 39 8.91 40.62 6.01
N LEU A 40 8.88 41.74 6.74
CA LEU A 40 8.47 41.78 8.16
C LEU A 40 7.03 41.29 8.37
N CYS A 41 6.09 41.70 7.51
CA CYS A 41 4.71 41.24 7.57
C CYS A 41 4.61 39.73 7.31
N LEU A 42 5.34 39.23 6.31
CA LEU A 42 5.35 37.80 6.00
C LEU A 42 5.96 36.99 7.14
N ASP A 43 7.09 37.41 7.70
CA ASP A 43 7.74 36.74 8.82
C ASP A 43 6.82 36.75 10.06
N THR A 44 6.10 37.84 10.29
CA THR A 44 5.09 37.92 11.37
C THR A 44 3.95 36.92 11.15
N ILE A 45 3.41 36.82 9.94
CA ILE A 45 2.37 35.85 9.57
C ILE A 45 2.88 34.42 9.75
N ILE A 46 4.12 34.14 9.33
CA ILE A 46 4.74 32.82 9.43
C ILE A 46 4.93 32.41 10.90
N ASN A 47 5.48 33.30 11.73
CA ASN A 47 5.76 33.02 13.13
C ASN A 47 4.49 32.87 13.98
N ASN A 48 3.40 33.52 13.58
CA ASN A 48 2.11 33.48 14.27
C ASN A 48 1.04 32.76 13.43
N TYR A 49 1.43 31.81 12.58
CA TYR A 49 0.50 31.19 11.63
C TYR A 49 -0.70 30.51 12.33
N GLU A 50 -0.53 30.03 13.56
CA GLU A 50 -1.62 29.52 14.41
C GLU A 50 -2.78 30.52 14.56
N GLN A 51 -2.47 31.82 14.64
CA GLN A 51 -3.44 32.89 14.78
C GLN A 51 -3.83 33.51 13.42
N CYS A 52 -3.08 33.22 12.35
CA CYS A 52 -3.22 33.81 11.02
C CYS A 52 -3.38 32.73 9.93
N THR A 53 -4.35 31.84 10.11
CA THR A 53 -4.53 30.65 9.26
C THR A 53 -5.22 30.93 7.91
N GLU A 54 -5.76 32.13 7.73
CA GLU A 54 -6.53 32.54 6.56
C GLU A 54 -5.63 32.92 5.38
N LEU A 55 -4.95 31.92 4.81
CA LEU A 55 -4.01 32.13 3.69
C LEU A 55 -4.66 32.83 2.47
N HIS A 56 -5.97 32.69 2.29
CA HIS A 56 -6.72 33.33 1.21
C HIS A 56 -6.72 34.87 1.28
N LEU A 57 -6.51 35.46 2.47
CA LEU A 57 -6.37 36.90 2.67
C LEU A 57 -5.00 37.42 2.22
N VAL A 58 -4.01 36.55 2.09
CA VAL A 58 -2.67 36.90 1.60
C VAL A 58 -2.62 36.82 0.07
N PRO A 59 -1.97 37.77 -0.64
CA PRO A 59 -1.76 37.66 -2.08
C PRO A 59 -1.07 36.35 -2.48
N ARG A 60 -1.63 35.63 -3.47
CA ARG A 60 -1.17 34.30 -3.92
C ARG A 60 0.33 34.19 -4.20
N LYS A 61 0.96 35.26 -4.70
CA LYS A 61 2.41 35.31 -4.97
C LYS A 61 3.28 35.01 -3.74
N TYR A 62 2.75 35.20 -2.53
CA TYR A 62 3.48 34.94 -1.28
C TYR A 62 3.12 33.59 -0.63
N HIS A 63 2.10 32.89 -1.11
CA HIS A 63 1.65 31.62 -0.51
C HIS A 63 2.77 30.58 -0.47
N GLN A 64 3.53 30.43 -1.56
CA GLN A 64 4.65 29.49 -1.58
C GLN A 64 5.75 29.87 -0.60
N LYS A 65 6.04 31.17 -0.43
CA LYS A 65 7.05 31.63 0.53
C LYS A 65 6.59 31.30 1.96
N ILE A 66 5.35 31.60 2.30
CA ILE A 66 4.77 31.28 3.61
C ILE A 66 4.82 29.77 3.86
N LEU A 67 4.23 28.96 2.98
CA LEU A 67 4.15 27.51 3.13
C LEU A 67 5.53 26.82 3.19
N ARG A 68 6.56 27.41 2.57
CA ARG A 68 7.94 26.92 2.68
C ARG A 68 8.56 27.21 4.03
N THR A 69 8.13 28.26 4.71
CA THR A 69 8.79 28.76 5.94
C THR A 69 8.01 28.47 7.22
N ILE A 70 6.71 28.12 7.15
CA ILE A 70 5.93 27.70 8.34
C ILE A 70 6.74 26.64 9.13
N PRO A 71 6.93 26.85 10.45
CA PRO A 71 7.71 25.95 11.28
C PRO A 71 7.02 24.59 11.43
N GLU A 72 7.84 23.55 11.62
CA GLU A 72 7.35 22.16 11.78
C GLU A 72 6.71 21.93 13.16
N THR A 73 6.90 22.87 14.08
CA THR A 73 6.37 22.85 15.46
C THR A 73 4.92 23.36 15.57
N ILE A 74 4.30 23.76 14.47
CA ILE A 74 2.90 24.21 14.46
C ILE A 74 1.98 23.12 15.06
N PRO A 75 0.99 23.46 15.90
CA PRO A 75 0.06 22.49 16.45
C PRO A 75 -0.59 21.64 15.34
N PHE A 76 -0.48 20.32 15.48
CA PHE A 76 -0.86 19.39 14.43
C PHE A 76 -2.33 19.51 13.98
N PRO A 77 -3.34 19.65 14.87
CA PRO A 77 -4.72 19.85 14.45
C PRO A 77 -4.90 21.09 13.57
N ILE A 78 -4.20 22.18 13.88
CA ILE A 78 -4.26 23.43 13.11
C ILE A 78 -3.64 23.22 11.74
N ALA A 79 -2.47 22.59 11.66
CA ALA A 79 -1.83 22.26 10.39
C ALA A 79 -2.75 21.43 9.48
N VAL A 80 -3.37 20.39 10.02
CA VAL A 80 -4.29 19.51 9.28
C VAL A 80 -5.50 20.27 8.77
N MET A 81 -6.07 21.20 9.54
CA MET A 81 -7.28 21.91 9.13
C MET A 81 -7.02 23.07 8.16
N THR A 82 -5.86 23.72 8.26
CA THR A 82 -5.63 25.03 7.63
C THR A 82 -4.60 25.02 6.52
N ILE A 83 -3.60 24.12 6.58
CA ILE A 83 -2.53 24.09 5.59
C ILE A 83 -2.93 23.23 4.39
N PRO A 84 -2.97 23.78 3.16
CA PRO A 84 -3.31 23.02 1.95
C PRO A 84 -2.24 21.98 1.61
N ASP A 85 -2.55 21.08 0.68
CA ASP A 85 -1.56 20.16 0.12
C ASP A 85 -0.41 20.93 -0.56
N GLY A 86 0.82 20.42 -0.43
CA GLY A 86 1.97 20.99 -1.12
C GLY A 86 3.26 20.98 -0.30
N ILE A 87 4.03 22.05 -0.44
CA ILE A 87 5.44 22.12 -0.03
C ILE A 87 5.66 21.96 1.48
N PHE A 88 4.74 22.45 2.32
CA PHE A 88 4.81 22.25 3.77
C PHE A 88 4.81 20.76 4.12
N TRP A 89 3.82 20.02 3.62
CA TRP A 89 3.71 18.58 3.87
C TRP A 89 4.84 17.77 3.24
N LYS A 90 5.38 18.24 2.10
CA LYS A 90 6.60 17.66 1.53
C LYS A 90 7.78 17.79 2.50
N ARG A 91 7.99 18.97 3.09
CA ARG A 91 9.05 19.17 4.10
C ARG A 91 8.83 18.27 5.32
N MET A 92 7.61 18.25 5.86
CA MET A 92 7.24 17.38 6.99
C MET A 92 7.53 15.90 6.70
N MET A 93 7.19 15.43 5.49
CA MET A 93 7.47 14.05 5.07
C MET A 93 8.96 13.75 4.98
N LEU A 94 9.75 14.67 4.41
CA LEU A 94 11.20 14.50 4.31
C LEU A 94 11.89 14.53 5.67
N SER A 95 11.37 15.32 6.60
CA SER A 95 11.87 15.48 7.96
C SER A 95 11.54 14.26 8.84
N GLN A 96 10.27 13.84 8.88
CA GLN A 96 9.81 12.78 9.81
C GLN A 96 9.91 11.36 9.24
N PHE A 97 9.86 11.21 7.91
CA PHE A 97 9.81 9.91 7.23
C PHE A 97 10.85 9.82 6.09
N PRO A 98 12.16 9.95 6.40
CA PRO A 98 13.21 10.02 5.39
C PRO A 98 13.35 8.73 4.57
N ASN A 99 13.05 7.58 5.17
CA ASN A 99 13.25 6.25 4.60
C ASN A 99 12.04 5.71 3.83
N VAL A 100 10.88 6.39 3.91
CA VAL A 100 9.68 5.93 3.20
C VAL A 100 9.86 6.12 1.70
N PRO A 101 9.72 5.06 0.87
CA PRO A 101 9.86 5.15 -0.57
C PRO A 101 8.88 6.15 -1.18
N ARG A 102 9.35 6.93 -2.16
CA ARG A 102 8.58 8.00 -2.78
C ARG A 102 8.21 7.59 -4.19
N ASN A 103 6.91 7.59 -4.48
CA ASN A 103 6.43 7.43 -5.84
C ASN A 103 6.61 8.76 -6.60
N PRO A 104 7.32 8.79 -7.74
CA PRO A 104 7.41 9.98 -8.58
C PRO A 104 6.05 10.54 -9.03
N ALA A 105 5.03 9.68 -9.13
CA ALA A 105 3.66 10.05 -9.47
C ALA A 105 2.80 10.49 -8.26
N GLN A 106 3.39 10.65 -7.06
CA GLN A 106 2.66 11.04 -5.86
C GLN A 106 1.98 12.41 -6.04
N LYS A 107 0.65 12.41 -6.03
CA LYS A 107 -0.15 13.62 -6.33
C LYS A 107 -0.45 14.51 -5.12
N THR A 108 -0.39 13.97 -3.90
CA THR A 108 -0.81 14.68 -2.68
C THR A 108 0.14 14.40 -1.52
N TRP A 109 0.91 15.40 -1.10
CA TRP A 109 1.87 15.30 0.02
C TRP A 109 1.19 15.28 1.39
N LYS A 110 0.09 16.02 1.56
CA LYS A 110 -0.69 16.06 2.80
C LYS A 110 -1.25 14.70 3.12
N ARG A 111 -1.98 14.09 2.17
CA ARG A 111 -2.51 12.73 2.37
C ARG A 111 -1.39 11.75 2.67
N PHE A 112 -0.31 11.78 1.89
CA PHE A 112 0.80 10.84 2.07
C PHE A 112 1.43 10.95 3.45
N PHE A 113 1.69 12.17 3.93
CA PHE A 113 2.17 12.40 5.29
C PHE A 113 1.17 11.89 6.33
N LEU A 114 -0.11 12.24 6.19
CA LEU A 114 -1.14 11.87 7.16
C LEU A 114 -1.35 10.35 7.26
N GLU A 115 -1.26 9.62 6.14
CA GLU A 115 -1.35 8.16 6.10
C GLU A 115 -0.16 7.50 6.81
N ASN A 116 1.06 7.98 6.59
CA ASN A 116 2.25 7.48 7.28
C ASN A 116 2.24 7.85 8.77
N TYR A 117 1.79 9.06 9.11
CA TYR A 117 1.63 9.49 10.49
C TYR A 117 0.59 8.65 11.25
N ALA A 118 -0.57 8.39 10.63
CA ALA A 118 -1.59 7.53 11.21
C ALA A 118 -1.08 6.10 11.40
N ALA A 119 -0.37 5.55 10.40
CA ALA A 119 0.27 4.24 10.51
C ALA A 119 1.28 4.20 11.67
N GLN A 120 2.24 5.13 11.72
CA GLN A 120 3.24 5.19 12.79
C GLN A 120 2.60 5.32 14.19
N LYS A 121 1.51 6.09 14.32
CA LYS A 121 0.78 6.20 15.59
C LYS A 121 0.12 4.89 15.99
N LEU A 122 -0.47 4.15 15.05
CA LEU A 122 -1.05 2.84 15.30
C LEU A 122 0.02 1.78 15.59
N GLU A 123 1.17 1.81 14.91
CA GLU A 123 2.30 0.89 15.16
C GLU A 123 2.99 1.15 16.50
N ASN A 124 2.92 2.37 17.03
CA ASN A 124 3.44 2.72 18.35
C ASN A 124 2.40 2.60 19.47
N ALA A 125 1.16 2.23 19.15
CA ALA A 125 0.10 2.08 20.14
C ALA A 125 0.33 0.85 21.02
N THR A 126 -0.15 0.92 22.26
CA THR A 126 -0.18 -0.16 23.24
C THR A 126 -1.64 -0.51 23.53
N GLU A 127 -1.89 -1.68 24.15
CA GLU A 127 -3.25 -2.09 24.51
C GLU A 127 -3.97 -1.06 25.38
N ALA A 128 -3.22 -0.32 26.21
CA ALA A 128 -3.77 0.70 27.09
C ALA A 128 -4.18 2.00 26.37
N ASN A 129 -3.50 2.37 25.27
CA ASN A 129 -3.68 3.68 24.63
C ASN A 129 -4.28 3.62 23.21
N ILE A 130 -4.56 2.42 22.68
CA ILE A 130 -5.08 2.26 21.31
C ILE A 130 -6.38 3.04 21.09
N ASP A 131 -7.23 3.14 22.11
CA ASP A 131 -8.52 3.84 22.03
C ASP A 131 -8.36 5.36 22.01
N GLU A 132 -7.44 5.89 22.82
CA GLU A 132 -7.03 7.29 22.78
C GLU A 132 -6.41 7.62 21.41
N THR A 133 -5.55 6.74 20.90
CA THR A 133 -4.93 6.87 19.58
C THR A 133 -5.99 6.97 18.47
N PHE A 134 -7.04 6.14 18.50
CA PHE A 134 -8.14 6.26 17.54
C PHE A 134 -8.92 7.58 17.66
N ASN A 135 -9.09 8.11 18.88
CA ASN A 135 -9.74 9.39 19.09
C ASN A 135 -8.91 10.54 18.51
N ASP A 136 -7.59 10.53 18.71
CA ASP A 136 -6.66 11.51 18.15
C ASP A 136 -6.61 11.46 16.62
N LEU A 137 -6.64 10.26 16.04
CA LEU A 137 -6.60 10.07 14.59
C LEU A 137 -7.93 10.42 13.89
N ARG A 138 -9.02 10.65 14.63
CA ARG A 138 -10.34 10.94 14.06
C ARG A 138 -10.35 12.18 13.17
N ILE A 139 -9.53 13.19 13.49
CA ILE A 139 -9.40 14.40 12.65
C ILE A 139 -8.79 14.10 11.27
N LEU A 140 -8.06 13.00 11.14
CA LEU A 140 -7.44 12.58 9.89
C LEU A 140 -8.40 11.81 8.98
N GLY A 141 -9.49 11.29 9.53
CA GLY A 141 -10.49 10.46 8.86
C GLY A 141 -10.81 10.80 7.39
N PRO A 142 -11.12 12.06 7.05
CA PRO A 142 -11.44 12.47 5.68
C PRO A 142 -10.29 12.33 4.68
N PHE A 143 -9.05 12.36 5.15
CA PHE A 143 -7.84 12.38 4.31
C PHE A 143 -7.30 10.98 4.04
N ILE A 144 -7.49 10.04 4.97
CA ILE A 144 -6.92 8.69 4.93
C ILE A 144 -7.64 7.82 3.89
N ARG A 145 -6.87 7.27 2.94
CA ARG A 145 -7.31 6.31 1.93
C ARG A 145 -6.51 5.01 1.97
N LYS A 146 -5.30 5.05 2.50
CA LYS A 146 -4.41 3.91 2.69
C LYS A 146 -3.86 3.87 4.10
N ILE A 147 -3.85 2.69 4.70
CA ILE A 147 -3.13 2.39 5.95
C ILE A 147 -2.28 1.15 5.68
N THR A 148 -0.98 1.27 5.96
CA THR A 148 -0.02 0.16 5.86
C THR A 148 0.66 0.04 7.20
N LEU A 149 0.41 -1.07 7.87
CA LEU A 149 1.02 -1.41 9.15
C LEU A 149 2.00 -2.55 8.90
N THR A 150 3.27 -2.20 8.89
CA THR A 150 4.40 -3.13 8.74
C THR A 150 4.65 -3.93 10.01
N ARG A 151 4.26 -3.36 11.16
CA ARG A 151 4.32 -4.05 12.45
C ARG A 151 3.28 -3.46 13.41
N SER A 152 2.19 -4.18 13.62
CA SER A 152 1.21 -3.83 14.66
C SER A 152 1.51 -4.61 15.94
N PRO A 153 1.97 -3.97 17.03
CA PRO A 153 2.20 -4.64 18.30
C PRO A 153 0.89 -5.07 18.98
N VAL A 154 -0.23 -4.45 18.62
CA VAL A 154 -1.55 -4.67 19.21
C VAL A 154 -2.55 -5.12 18.15
N LYS A 155 -3.57 -5.89 18.57
CA LYS A 155 -4.70 -6.23 17.70
C LYS A 155 -5.56 -5.01 17.43
N ILE A 156 -5.70 -4.66 16.15
CA ILE A 156 -6.49 -3.50 15.75
C ILE A 156 -7.91 -3.95 15.47
N SER A 157 -8.86 -3.32 16.17
CA SER A 157 -10.28 -3.51 15.89
C SER A 157 -10.61 -2.92 14.52
N MET A 158 -11.02 -3.79 13.58
CA MET A 158 -11.50 -3.36 12.27
C MET A 158 -12.74 -2.48 12.41
N PHE A 159 -13.56 -2.72 13.44
CA PHE A 159 -14.66 -1.84 13.79
C PHE A 159 -14.24 -0.38 14.04
N LYS A 160 -13.23 -0.17 14.89
CA LYS A 160 -12.71 1.19 15.18
C LYS A 160 -11.99 1.78 13.97
N LEU A 161 -11.19 0.97 13.26
CA LEU A 161 -10.46 1.38 12.07
C LEU A 161 -11.40 1.94 10.99
N PHE A 162 -12.42 1.18 10.60
CA PHE A 162 -13.34 1.60 9.53
C PHE A 162 -14.30 2.72 9.95
N ARG A 163 -14.64 2.84 11.23
CA ARG A 163 -15.40 4.00 11.73
C ARG A 163 -14.59 5.28 11.70
N THR A 164 -13.28 5.19 11.98
CA THR A 164 -12.35 6.33 11.97
C THR A 164 -11.99 6.73 10.55
N PHE A 165 -11.67 5.74 9.70
CA PHE A 165 -11.23 5.94 8.32
C PHE A 165 -12.30 5.43 7.33
N ARG A 166 -13.47 6.08 7.30
CA ARG A 166 -14.57 5.69 6.38
C ARG A 166 -14.19 5.73 4.90
N GLY A 167 -13.17 6.53 4.56
CA GLY A 167 -12.66 6.67 3.20
C GLY A 167 -11.64 5.61 2.80
N LEU A 168 -11.27 4.68 3.69
CA LEU A 168 -10.20 3.71 3.49
C LEU A 168 -10.48 2.80 2.29
N LYS A 169 -9.48 2.69 1.41
CA LYS A 169 -9.49 1.89 0.19
C LYS A 169 -8.41 0.82 0.17
N SER A 170 -7.31 1.03 0.87
CA SER A 170 -6.17 0.12 0.92
C SER A 170 -5.77 -0.13 2.37
N LEU A 171 -5.69 -1.40 2.74
CA LEU A 171 -5.35 -1.83 4.10
C LEU A 171 -4.33 -2.96 4.03
N SER A 172 -3.14 -2.71 4.58
CA SER A 172 -2.11 -3.73 4.82
C SER A 172 -1.87 -3.86 6.31
N LEU A 173 -1.95 -5.09 6.81
CA LEU A 173 -1.90 -5.42 8.23
C LEU A 173 -0.89 -6.55 8.46
N VAL A 174 0.17 -6.26 9.19
CA VAL A 174 1.09 -7.27 9.73
C VAL A 174 1.02 -7.20 11.25
N TYR A 175 0.55 -8.27 11.88
CA TYR A 175 0.56 -8.40 13.34
C TYR A 175 1.89 -8.97 13.82
N GLY A 176 2.49 -8.31 14.81
CA GLY A 176 3.81 -8.68 15.30
C GLY A 176 4.90 -8.43 14.27
N GLU A 177 6.07 -9.02 14.51
CA GLU A 177 7.22 -8.89 13.61
C GLU A 177 7.03 -9.72 12.32
N PRO A 178 7.32 -9.16 11.13
CA PRO A 178 7.21 -9.88 9.87
C PRO A 178 8.07 -11.14 9.84
N ARG A 179 7.52 -12.24 9.32
CA ARG A 179 8.19 -13.54 9.26
C ARG A 179 9.54 -13.49 8.53
N ARG A 180 9.64 -12.70 7.45
CA ARG A 180 10.87 -12.56 6.66
C ARG A 180 12.06 -12.00 7.45
N ASN A 181 11.84 -11.19 8.48
CA ASN A 181 12.93 -10.62 9.29
C ASN A 181 13.62 -11.66 10.17
N PHE A 182 12.93 -12.76 10.49
CA PHE A 182 13.48 -13.86 11.30
C PHE A 182 14.36 -14.83 10.50
N ALA A 183 14.31 -14.77 9.17
CA ALA A 183 15.08 -15.66 8.29
C ALA A 183 16.62 -15.51 8.42
N GLN A 184 17.07 -14.42 9.05
CA GLN A 184 18.49 -14.05 9.22
C GLN A 184 19.14 -14.66 10.47
N TYR A 185 18.37 -15.20 11.41
CA TYR A 185 18.90 -15.70 12.68
C TYR A 185 18.95 -17.24 12.66
N GLU A 186 20.17 -17.79 12.72
CA GLU A 186 20.42 -19.24 12.61
C GLU A 186 20.04 -20.05 13.87
N GLU A 187 19.69 -19.39 14.98
CA GLU A 187 19.52 -20.00 16.31
C GLU A 187 18.07 -19.94 16.86
N PHE A 188 17.06 -19.70 16.02
CA PHE A 188 15.68 -19.45 16.49
C PHE A 188 14.83 -20.68 16.83
N ASP A 189 15.41 -21.88 16.78
CA ASP A 189 14.70 -23.14 17.04
C ASP A 189 14.16 -23.26 18.49
N ASN A 190 14.57 -22.38 19.42
CA ASN A 190 14.17 -22.44 20.83
C ASN A 190 13.31 -21.26 21.32
N PHE A 191 12.93 -20.30 20.46
CA PHE A 191 12.17 -19.12 20.88
C PHE A 191 10.80 -19.08 20.20
N ASP A 192 9.75 -19.36 20.97
CA ASP A 192 8.34 -19.33 20.54
C ASP A 192 7.83 -17.88 20.36
N VAL A 193 8.53 -17.09 19.54
CA VAL A 193 8.14 -15.71 19.17
C VAL A 193 6.89 -15.72 18.28
N ARG A 194 6.50 -16.89 17.77
CA ARG A 194 5.31 -17.11 16.93
C ARG A 194 4.00 -16.87 17.66
N ALA A 195 3.93 -17.19 18.95
CA ALA A 195 2.66 -17.32 19.67
C ALA A 195 2.06 -15.99 20.14
N GLU A 196 2.88 -15.01 20.52
CA GLU A 196 2.35 -13.84 21.25
C GLU A 196 1.90 -12.68 20.35
N HIS A 197 2.38 -12.58 19.10
CA HIS A 197 2.12 -11.39 18.28
C HIS A 197 1.54 -11.67 16.87
N SER A 198 1.47 -12.94 16.43
CA SER A 198 0.85 -13.36 15.15
C SER A 198 -0.69 -13.26 15.16
N ALA A 199 -1.33 -13.16 13.99
CA ALA A 199 -2.79 -13.19 13.85
C ALA A 199 -3.38 -14.52 14.33
N THR A 200 -4.12 -14.52 15.43
CA THR A 200 -4.76 -15.74 15.92
C THR A 200 -6.03 -16.05 15.11
N LEU A 201 -6.51 -17.30 15.18
CA LEU A 201 -7.80 -17.67 14.59
C LEU A 201 -8.96 -16.83 15.16
N ARG A 202 -8.91 -16.49 16.45
CA ARG A 202 -9.94 -15.67 17.11
C ARG A 202 -9.94 -14.26 16.54
N ASP A 203 -8.77 -13.67 16.30
CA ASP A 203 -8.67 -12.35 15.67
C ASP A 203 -9.26 -12.36 14.26
N CYS A 204 -9.00 -13.42 13.50
CA CYS A 204 -9.57 -13.60 12.16
C CYS A 204 -11.10 -13.78 12.18
N GLN A 205 -11.64 -14.43 13.21
CA GLN A 205 -13.09 -14.52 13.42
C GLN A 205 -13.70 -13.17 13.75
N VAL A 206 -13.08 -12.39 14.64
CA VAL A 206 -13.53 -11.03 14.98
C VAL A 206 -13.46 -10.13 13.75
N MET A 207 -12.36 -10.17 13.01
CA MET A 207 -12.20 -9.47 11.73
C MET A 207 -13.29 -9.84 10.72
N CYS A 208 -13.60 -11.13 10.58
CA CYS A 208 -14.69 -11.62 9.75
C CYS A 208 -16.04 -10.98 10.15
N THR A 209 -16.35 -10.98 11.44
CA THR A 209 -17.60 -10.36 11.93
C THR A 209 -17.63 -8.85 11.68
N ASP A 210 -16.51 -8.16 11.90
CA ASP A 210 -16.40 -6.72 11.64
C ASP A 210 -16.56 -6.39 10.15
N PHE A 211 -15.97 -7.20 9.26
CA PHE A 211 -16.11 -7.08 7.82
C PHE A 211 -17.57 -7.26 7.40
N ILE A 212 -18.25 -8.29 7.87
CA ILE A 212 -19.67 -8.52 7.53
C ILE A 212 -20.55 -7.36 8.00
N ASN A 213 -20.29 -6.81 9.19
CA ASN A 213 -21.11 -5.75 9.77
C ASN A 213 -20.87 -4.37 9.13
N LEU A 214 -19.61 -4.05 8.79
CA LEU A 214 -19.19 -2.72 8.34
C LEU A 214 -18.84 -2.63 6.86
N GLY A 215 -18.68 -3.77 6.18
CA GLY A 215 -18.27 -3.86 4.78
C GLY A 215 -19.11 -2.99 3.85
N LYS A 216 -20.44 -2.98 4.06
CA LYS A 216 -21.39 -2.15 3.32
C LYS A 216 -21.15 -0.64 3.43
N TYR A 217 -20.41 -0.18 4.42
CA TYR A 217 -20.06 1.23 4.63
C TYR A 217 -18.63 1.56 4.17
N CYS A 218 -17.92 0.57 3.66
CA CYS A 218 -16.53 0.66 3.26
C CYS A 218 -16.41 0.35 1.77
N SER A 219 -15.36 0.87 1.14
CA SER A 219 -15.08 0.65 -0.30
C SER A 219 -13.65 0.16 -0.46
N LEU A 220 -13.32 -0.90 0.28
CA LEU A 220 -11.98 -1.47 0.28
C LEU A 220 -11.68 -2.09 -1.09
N GLN A 221 -10.59 -1.63 -1.69
CA GLN A 221 -10.12 -2.01 -3.02
C GLN A 221 -8.87 -2.89 -2.95
N GLU A 222 -8.06 -2.73 -1.90
CA GLU A 222 -6.83 -3.47 -1.68
C GLU A 222 -6.80 -3.97 -0.24
N PHE A 223 -6.57 -5.27 -0.08
CA PHE A 223 -6.39 -5.89 1.23
C PHE A 223 -5.15 -6.77 1.22
N ASP A 224 -4.29 -6.55 2.20
CA ASP A 224 -3.03 -7.26 2.36
C ASP A 224 -2.88 -7.72 3.82
N MET A 225 -2.70 -9.02 3.99
CA MET A 225 -2.48 -9.67 5.29
C MET A 225 -1.29 -10.64 5.19
N SER A 226 -0.27 -10.23 4.44
CA SER A 226 0.97 -10.98 4.28
C SER A 226 1.74 -11.07 5.60
N ASP A 227 2.64 -12.05 5.72
CA ASP A 227 3.56 -12.17 6.86
C ASP A 227 2.88 -12.31 8.24
N ASN A 228 1.68 -12.90 8.29
CA ASN A 228 0.89 -13.08 9.53
C ASN A 228 0.84 -14.53 10.02
N SER A 229 1.62 -15.45 9.44
CA SER A 229 1.59 -16.89 9.74
C SER A 229 0.17 -17.48 9.77
N LEU A 230 -0.69 -17.05 8.85
CA LEU A 230 -2.09 -17.46 8.80
C LEU A 230 -2.21 -18.92 8.36
N SER A 231 -2.90 -19.72 9.18
CA SER A 231 -3.29 -21.09 8.82
C SER A 231 -4.53 -21.10 7.91
N ASP A 232 -4.80 -22.26 7.29
CA ASP A 232 -6.02 -22.50 6.50
C ASP A 232 -7.31 -22.08 7.23
N GLN A 233 -7.43 -22.37 8.53
CA GLN A 233 -8.63 -22.03 9.29
C GLN A 233 -8.80 -20.52 9.45
N ALA A 234 -7.69 -19.81 9.67
CA ALA A 234 -7.69 -18.35 9.80
C ALA A 234 -8.07 -17.69 8.48
N VAL A 235 -7.44 -18.10 7.38
CA VAL A 235 -7.70 -17.56 6.04
C VAL A 235 -9.13 -17.84 5.59
N VAL A 236 -9.69 -19.01 5.87
CA VAL A 236 -11.10 -19.30 5.58
C VAL A 236 -12.03 -18.27 6.24
N LYS A 237 -11.75 -17.84 7.48
CA LYS A 237 -12.53 -16.81 8.17
C LYS A 237 -12.36 -15.42 7.57
N VAL A 238 -11.14 -15.02 7.26
CA VAL A 238 -10.88 -13.73 6.61
C VAL A 238 -11.55 -13.70 5.24
N ALA A 239 -11.38 -14.75 4.43
CA ALA A 239 -12.00 -14.89 3.11
C ALA A 239 -13.54 -14.86 3.17
N GLU A 240 -14.15 -15.52 4.16
CA GLU A 240 -15.59 -15.46 4.40
C GLU A 240 -16.07 -14.01 4.64
N GLY A 241 -15.32 -13.25 5.44
CA GLY A 241 -15.60 -11.85 5.70
C GLY A 241 -15.45 -11.00 4.44
N LEU A 242 -14.33 -11.13 3.73
CA LEU A 242 -14.04 -10.37 2.51
C LEU A 242 -15.10 -10.60 1.43
N PHE A 243 -15.46 -11.87 1.20
CA PHE A 243 -16.48 -12.28 0.24
C PHE A 243 -17.84 -11.62 0.54
N LYS A 244 -18.27 -11.63 1.80
CA LYS A 244 -19.59 -11.10 2.20
C LYS A 244 -19.62 -9.57 2.28
N ALA A 245 -18.47 -8.94 2.52
CA ALA A 245 -18.36 -7.53 2.87
C ALA A 245 -18.07 -6.62 1.68
N PHE A 246 -17.21 -7.05 0.76
CA PHE A 246 -16.62 -6.17 -0.24
C PHE A 246 -16.82 -6.73 -1.65
N ASN A 247 -17.43 -5.93 -2.52
CA ASN A 247 -17.61 -6.23 -3.95
C ASN A 247 -16.74 -5.34 -4.86
N SER A 248 -15.85 -4.55 -4.26
CA SER A 248 -14.97 -3.60 -4.95
C SER A 248 -13.49 -3.93 -4.79
N LEU A 249 -13.16 -5.11 -4.22
CA LEU A 249 -11.79 -5.58 -4.09
C LEU A 249 -11.18 -5.84 -5.47
N THR A 250 -10.03 -5.24 -5.70
CA THR A 250 -9.23 -5.32 -6.93
C THR A 250 -7.84 -5.90 -6.69
N SER A 251 -7.32 -5.83 -5.47
CA SER A 251 -6.04 -6.43 -5.09
C SER A 251 -6.18 -7.19 -3.78
N LEU A 252 -5.66 -8.41 -3.75
CA LEU A 252 -5.67 -9.27 -2.57
C LEU A 252 -4.31 -9.94 -2.39
N THR A 253 -3.71 -9.79 -1.21
CA THR A 253 -2.37 -10.31 -0.91
C THR A 253 -2.40 -11.07 0.42
N PHE A 254 -1.95 -12.33 0.39
CA PHE A 254 -1.73 -13.17 1.57
C PHE A 254 -0.37 -13.88 1.50
N ALA A 255 0.64 -13.19 0.99
CA ALA A 255 1.97 -13.77 0.82
C ALA A 255 2.62 -14.12 2.16
N HIS A 256 3.56 -15.08 2.18
CA HIS A 256 4.32 -15.45 3.39
C HIS A 256 3.44 -15.89 4.58
N ASN A 257 2.47 -16.75 4.30
CA ASN A 257 1.59 -17.35 5.30
C ASN A 257 1.70 -18.89 5.25
N GLU A 258 0.84 -19.59 5.99
CA GLU A 258 0.80 -21.06 6.04
C GLU A 258 -0.45 -21.60 5.33
N ILE A 259 -0.78 -20.99 4.19
CA ILE A 259 -1.95 -21.34 3.40
C ILE A 259 -1.69 -22.65 2.68
N LYS A 260 -2.55 -23.63 2.91
CA LYS A 260 -2.59 -24.93 2.25
C LYS A 260 -3.82 -24.99 1.33
N GLN A 261 -4.32 -26.20 1.11
CA GLN A 261 -5.40 -26.47 0.18
C GLN A 261 -6.73 -25.79 0.54
N LYS A 262 -7.13 -25.76 1.82
CA LYS A 262 -8.47 -25.23 2.20
C LYS A 262 -8.49 -23.72 2.14
N GLY A 263 -7.40 -23.05 2.56
CA GLY A 263 -7.26 -21.61 2.45
C GLY A 263 -7.21 -21.16 1.00
N ALA A 264 -6.46 -21.86 0.13
CA ALA A 264 -6.42 -21.58 -1.31
C ALA A 264 -7.82 -21.67 -1.96
N HIS A 265 -8.61 -22.69 -1.60
CA HIS A 265 -9.98 -22.80 -2.07
C HIS A 265 -10.87 -21.65 -1.58
N ALA A 266 -10.74 -21.24 -0.31
CA ALA A 266 -11.50 -20.12 0.23
C ALA A 266 -11.18 -18.80 -0.47
N ILE A 267 -9.90 -18.56 -0.77
CA ILE A 267 -9.46 -17.40 -1.57
C ILE A 267 -10.00 -17.48 -3.00
N GLY A 268 -10.00 -18.68 -3.61
CA GLY A 268 -10.62 -18.93 -4.91
C GLY A 268 -12.09 -18.50 -4.95
N SER A 269 -12.85 -18.77 -3.89
CA SER A 269 -14.24 -18.29 -3.77
C SER A 269 -14.33 -16.76 -3.78
N VAL A 270 -13.40 -16.04 -3.15
CA VAL A 270 -13.40 -14.56 -3.18
C VAL A 270 -13.22 -14.03 -4.61
N LEU A 271 -12.39 -14.70 -5.43
CA LEU A 271 -12.16 -14.32 -6.84
C LEU A 271 -13.45 -14.36 -7.68
N LEU A 272 -14.39 -15.26 -7.36
CA LEU A 272 -15.65 -15.39 -8.11
C LEU A 272 -16.63 -14.24 -7.83
N HIS A 273 -16.40 -13.45 -6.79
CA HIS A 273 -17.37 -12.47 -6.27
C HIS A 273 -16.87 -11.03 -6.25
N SER A 274 -15.56 -10.83 -6.39
CA SER A 274 -14.95 -9.50 -6.47
C SER A 274 -14.18 -9.33 -7.78
N PRO A 275 -14.09 -8.12 -8.34
CA PRO A 275 -13.35 -7.83 -9.56
C PRO A 275 -11.83 -7.78 -9.30
N ILE A 276 -11.29 -8.85 -8.71
CA ILE A 276 -9.88 -8.97 -8.34
C ILE A 276 -9.04 -8.99 -9.61
N ARG A 277 -8.15 -7.99 -9.73
CA ARG A 277 -7.17 -7.87 -10.80
C ARG A 277 -5.80 -8.40 -10.40
N LYS A 278 -5.46 -8.33 -9.11
CA LYS A 278 -4.17 -8.78 -8.58
C LYS A 278 -4.38 -9.72 -7.40
N LEU A 279 -3.81 -10.91 -7.50
CA LEU A 279 -3.79 -11.88 -6.42
C LEU A 279 -2.35 -12.33 -6.18
N ASP A 280 -1.89 -12.15 -4.94
CA ASP A 280 -0.57 -12.61 -4.51
C ASP A 280 -0.69 -13.59 -3.34
N LEU A 281 -0.29 -14.83 -3.60
CA LEU A 281 -0.24 -15.93 -2.64
C LEU A 281 1.17 -16.53 -2.56
N SER A 282 2.20 -15.77 -2.93
CA SER A 282 3.59 -16.22 -2.89
C SER A 282 4.00 -16.71 -1.49
N ASP A 283 4.96 -17.65 -1.46
CA ASP A 283 5.55 -18.17 -0.23
C ASP A 283 4.50 -18.71 0.75
N ASN A 284 3.71 -19.67 0.26
CA ASN A 284 2.72 -20.43 1.02
C ASN A 284 2.93 -21.95 0.78
N GLN A 285 2.00 -22.79 1.22
CA GLN A 285 2.08 -24.25 1.12
C GLN A 285 0.88 -24.83 0.34
N ILE A 286 0.46 -24.13 -0.72
CA ILE A 286 -0.79 -24.42 -1.45
C ILE A 286 -0.79 -25.85 -2.02
N GLY A 287 0.34 -26.28 -2.57
CA GLY A 287 0.51 -27.61 -3.17
C GLY A 287 -0.33 -27.84 -4.43
N SER A 288 -0.18 -29.02 -5.03
CA SER A 288 -0.87 -29.39 -6.28
C SER A 288 -2.40 -29.36 -6.17
N SER A 289 -2.97 -29.85 -5.06
CA SER A 289 -4.43 -29.90 -4.90
C SER A 289 -5.04 -28.54 -4.53
N GLY A 290 -4.30 -27.67 -3.84
CA GLY A 290 -4.73 -26.31 -3.58
C GLY A 290 -4.74 -25.48 -4.86
N VAL A 291 -3.69 -25.59 -5.69
CA VAL A 291 -3.59 -24.84 -6.94
C VAL A 291 -4.66 -25.27 -7.94
N GLN A 292 -5.03 -26.56 -7.97
CA GLN A 292 -6.14 -27.06 -8.77
C GLN A 292 -7.41 -26.23 -8.52
N LYS A 293 -7.82 -26.15 -7.24
CA LYS A 293 -9.06 -25.49 -6.83
C LYS A 293 -9.00 -23.98 -7.08
N LEU A 294 -7.84 -23.38 -6.82
CA LEU A 294 -7.62 -21.97 -7.12
C LEU A 294 -7.74 -21.68 -8.62
N CYS A 295 -7.13 -22.50 -9.48
CA CYS A 295 -7.19 -22.36 -10.94
C CYS A 295 -8.61 -22.60 -11.49
N GLU A 296 -9.36 -23.53 -10.91
CA GLU A 296 -10.77 -23.77 -11.25
C GLU A 296 -11.68 -22.56 -10.98
N CYS A 297 -11.38 -21.78 -9.94
CA CYS A 297 -12.03 -20.50 -9.69
C CYS A 297 -11.48 -19.41 -10.62
N ALA A 298 -10.15 -19.26 -10.69
CA ALA A 298 -9.49 -18.19 -11.43
C ALA A 298 -9.80 -18.20 -12.94
N LYS A 299 -10.01 -19.36 -13.56
CA LYS A 299 -10.41 -19.46 -14.98
C LYS A 299 -11.76 -18.82 -15.29
N GLN A 300 -12.62 -18.66 -14.29
CA GLN A 300 -13.94 -18.04 -14.42
C GLN A 300 -13.89 -16.52 -14.21
N CYS A 301 -12.76 -16.01 -13.71
CA CYS A 301 -12.58 -14.60 -13.38
C CYS A 301 -12.09 -13.82 -14.60
N ALA A 302 -12.98 -13.04 -15.22
CA ALA A 302 -12.64 -12.21 -16.38
C ALA A 302 -11.80 -10.96 -16.05
N THR A 303 -11.49 -10.72 -14.78
CA THR A 303 -10.80 -9.50 -14.33
C THR A 303 -9.38 -9.76 -13.80
N LEU A 304 -9.00 -11.00 -13.52
CA LEU A 304 -7.70 -11.33 -12.93
C LEU A 304 -6.59 -11.09 -13.96
N GLU A 305 -5.71 -10.12 -13.67
CA GLU A 305 -4.61 -9.69 -14.55
C GLU A 305 -3.25 -10.15 -14.04
N GLU A 306 -3.03 -10.22 -12.73
CA GLU A 306 -1.76 -10.60 -12.12
C GLU A 306 -2.01 -11.69 -11.06
N LEU A 307 -1.33 -12.83 -11.21
CA LEU A 307 -1.37 -13.94 -10.26
C LEU A 307 0.06 -14.33 -9.87
N ASN A 308 0.37 -14.20 -8.58
CA ASN A 308 1.62 -14.67 -8.01
C ASN A 308 1.40 -15.91 -7.15
N LEU A 309 2.02 -17.02 -7.56
CA LEU A 309 2.03 -18.32 -6.92
C LEU A 309 3.46 -18.82 -6.71
N SER A 310 4.46 -17.93 -6.66
CA SER A 310 5.84 -18.35 -6.41
C SER A 310 5.96 -19.11 -5.09
N SER A 311 6.90 -20.05 -4.99
CA SER A 311 7.23 -20.74 -3.74
C SER A 311 6.06 -21.46 -3.07
N ASN A 312 5.22 -22.18 -3.82
CA ASN A 312 3.98 -22.80 -3.32
C ASN A 312 3.95 -24.33 -3.39
N GLN A 313 5.07 -24.97 -3.71
CA GLN A 313 5.20 -26.43 -3.80
C GLN A 313 4.19 -27.07 -4.77
N ILE A 314 3.88 -26.38 -5.88
CA ILE A 314 2.89 -26.82 -6.87
C ILE A 314 3.22 -28.20 -7.47
N GLY A 315 4.49 -28.41 -7.84
CA GLY A 315 4.99 -29.65 -8.45
C GLY A 315 4.36 -29.99 -9.82
N ASN A 316 4.84 -31.07 -10.43
CA ASN A 316 4.41 -31.51 -11.76
C ASN A 316 2.93 -31.93 -11.86
N ASN A 317 2.29 -32.30 -10.75
CA ASN A 317 0.86 -32.62 -10.77
C ASN A 317 -0.01 -31.34 -10.79
N GLY A 318 0.47 -30.26 -10.18
CA GLY A 318 -0.28 -29.00 -10.11
C GLY A 318 -0.12 -28.14 -11.35
N ILE A 319 1.00 -28.25 -12.06
CA ILE A 319 1.31 -27.43 -13.24
C ILE A 319 0.30 -27.62 -14.39
N LEU A 320 -0.28 -28.81 -14.53
CA LEU A 320 -1.36 -29.07 -15.49
C LEU A 320 -2.53 -28.09 -15.32
N PHE A 321 -2.93 -27.80 -14.08
CA PHE A 321 -4.04 -26.88 -13.81
C PHE A 321 -3.67 -25.43 -14.09
N VAL A 322 -2.41 -25.06 -13.86
CA VAL A 322 -1.88 -23.74 -14.22
C VAL A 322 -1.85 -23.59 -15.75
N ALA A 323 -1.42 -24.61 -16.49
CA ALA A 323 -1.46 -24.62 -17.95
C ALA A 323 -2.89 -24.47 -18.49
N LEU A 324 -3.87 -25.16 -17.88
CA LEU A 324 -5.29 -24.99 -18.21
C LEU A 324 -5.78 -23.56 -17.92
N LEU A 325 -5.35 -22.94 -16.82
CA LEU A 325 -5.65 -21.54 -16.52
C LEU A 325 -5.08 -20.59 -17.60
N ILE A 326 -3.84 -20.79 -18.02
CA ILE A 326 -3.18 -20.00 -19.09
C ILE A 326 -3.93 -20.14 -20.42
N LYS A 327 -4.35 -21.37 -20.78
CA LYS A 327 -5.13 -21.65 -22.00
C LYS A 327 -6.50 -20.97 -21.97
N ALA A 328 -7.18 -20.99 -20.81
CA ALA A 328 -8.56 -20.49 -20.67
C ALA A 328 -8.66 -18.98 -20.42
N SER A 329 -7.71 -18.39 -19.69
CA SER A 329 -7.81 -17.00 -19.25
C SER A 329 -7.61 -16.00 -20.38
N LYS A 330 -8.51 -15.01 -20.46
CA LYS A 330 -8.42 -13.89 -21.41
C LYS A 330 -7.94 -12.59 -20.77
N SER A 331 -7.84 -12.54 -19.44
CA SER A 331 -7.44 -11.35 -18.70
C SER A 331 -6.06 -11.46 -18.05
N LEU A 332 -5.55 -12.68 -17.81
CA LEU A 332 -4.30 -12.91 -17.10
C LEU A 332 -3.12 -12.44 -17.94
N LYS A 333 -2.44 -11.39 -17.47
CA LYS A 333 -1.29 -10.76 -18.12
C LYS A 333 0.02 -11.14 -17.46
N LYS A 334 0.03 -11.36 -16.15
CA LYS A 334 1.25 -11.71 -15.41
C LYS A 334 1.02 -12.94 -14.56
N LEU A 335 1.94 -13.89 -14.67
CA LEU A 335 1.95 -15.10 -13.87
C LEU A 335 3.35 -15.35 -13.32
N ASP A 336 3.45 -15.49 -12.01
CA ASP A 336 4.66 -15.96 -11.35
C ASP A 336 4.41 -17.33 -10.72
N ILE A 337 5.16 -18.34 -11.18
CA ILE A 337 5.18 -19.70 -10.65
C ILE A 337 6.62 -20.14 -10.35
N SER A 338 7.52 -19.20 -10.09
CA SER A 338 8.90 -19.48 -9.70
C SER A 338 8.98 -20.29 -8.40
N GLY A 339 10.03 -21.10 -8.22
CA GLY A 339 10.27 -21.77 -6.93
C GLY A 339 9.27 -22.87 -6.57
N ASN A 340 8.69 -23.56 -7.55
CA ASN A 340 7.56 -24.48 -7.34
C ASN A 340 7.86 -25.98 -7.50
N ARG A 341 9.15 -26.34 -7.64
CA ARG A 341 9.61 -27.73 -7.85
C ARG A 341 8.96 -28.37 -9.08
N ILE A 342 8.79 -27.59 -10.15
CA ILE A 342 8.25 -28.04 -11.43
C ILE A 342 9.43 -28.44 -12.32
N SER A 343 9.43 -29.68 -12.83
CA SER A 343 10.47 -30.15 -13.75
C SER A 343 9.95 -30.46 -15.15
N ASN A 344 8.64 -30.66 -15.33
CA ASN A 344 8.03 -30.93 -16.63
C ASN A 344 7.20 -29.73 -17.08
N PHE A 345 7.65 -29.03 -18.13
CA PHE A 345 7.02 -27.82 -18.65
C PHE A 345 6.25 -28.06 -19.95
N LYS A 346 6.07 -29.30 -20.41
CA LYS A 346 5.31 -29.62 -21.63
C LYS A 346 3.93 -28.96 -21.66
N ASP A 347 3.17 -29.05 -20.55
CA ASP A 347 1.85 -28.45 -20.45
C ASP A 347 1.89 -26.91 -20.54
N ILE A 348 2.93 -26.28 -19.96
CA ILE A 348 3.15 -24.84 -20.04
C ILE A 348 3.51 -24.45 -21.48
N ILE A 349 4.40 -25.18 -22.14
CA ILE A 349 4.79 -24.96 -23.54
C ILE A 349 3.55 -25.01 -24.44
N GLU A 350 2.70 -26.03 -24.28
CA GLU A 350 1.43 -26.09 -25.01
C GLU A 350 0.50 -24.92 -24.70
N ALA A 351 0.45 -24.47 -23.44
CA ALA A 351 -0.38 -23.35 -23.04
C ALA A 351 0.13 -22.02 -23.64
N LEU A 352 1.45 -21.83 -23.70
CA LEU A 352 2.10 -20.68 -24.32
C LEU A 352 1.82 -20.58 -25.82
N ASN A 353 1.72 -21.71 -26.52
CA ASN A 353 1.35 -21.75 -27.94
C ASN A 353 -0.08 -21.24 -28.22
N VAL A 354 -0.97 -21.24 -27.21
CA VAL A 354 -2.39 -20.89 -27.38
C VAL A 354 -2.74 -19.55 -26.72
N THR A 355 -2.08 -19.19 -25.62
CA THR A 355 -2.41 -17.99 -24.85
C THR A 355 -2.26 -16.71 -25.66
N THR A 356 -3.13 -15.73 -25.43
CA THR A 356 -3.19 -14.45 -26.16
C THR A 356 -3.19 -13.25 -25.23
N SER A 357 -3.13 -13.50 -23.92
CA SER A 357 -3.29 -12.52 -22.86
C SER A 357 -2.04 -12.37 -22.01
N LEU A 358 -1.23 -13.43 -21.88
CA LEU A 358 -0.07 -13.48 -21.00
C LEU A 358 1.11 -12.68 -21.59
N VAL A 359 1.56 -11.66 -20.85
CA VAL A 359 2.63 -10.73 -21.22
C VAL A 359 3.91 -11.00 -20.43
N ASP A 360 3.77 -11.45 -19.18
CA ASP A 360 4.87 -11.64 -18.23
C ASP A 360 4.73 -13.01 -17.56
N LEU A 361 5.75 -13.85 -17.73
CA LEU A 361 5.82 -15.18 -17.12
C LEU A 361 7.14 -15.35 -16.38
N ASN A 362 7.06 -15.64 -15.08
CA ASN A 362 8.20 -16.03 -14.28
C ASN A 362 8.11 -17.53 -13.93
N ILE A 363 9.04 -18.31 -14.46
CA ILE A 363 9.22 -19.75 -14.16
C ILE A 363 10.58 -20.05 -13.54
N ALA A 364 11.35 -19.02 -13.19
CA ALA A 364 12.67 -19.15 -12.61
C ALA A 364 12.67 -20.06 -11.36
N VAL A 365 13.85 -20.51 -10.93
CA VAL A 365 13.97 -21.24 -9.65
C VAL A 365 13.16 -22.56 -9.64
N ASN A 366 12.87 -23.10 -10.82
CA ASN A 366 12.33 -24.43 -11.01
C ASN A 366 13.40 -25.32 -11.64
N PRO A 367 13.39 -26.63 -11.38
CA PRO A 367 14.30 -27.59 -12.03
C PRO A 367 13.91 -27.83 -13.50
N ILE A 368 14.00 -26.79 -14.34
CA ILE A 368 13.73 -26.84 -15.79
C ILE A 368 14.86 -27.63 -16.46
N ASP A 369 14.53 -28.74 -17.13
CA ASP A 369 15.51 -29.48 -17.92
C ASP A 369 16.00 -28.68 -19.15
N GLU A 370 17.08 -29.15 -19.78
CA GLU A 370 17.68 -28.44 -20.93
C GLU A 370 16.77 -28.44 -22.16
N ASP A 371 16.04 -29.53 -22.38
CA ASP A 371 15.16 -29.68 -23.53
C ASP A 371 14.00 -28.68 -23.45
N ASP A 372 13.31 -28.60 -22.31
CA ASP A 372 12.21 -27.66 -22.08
C ASP A 372 12.71 -26.21 -22.09
N TYR A 373 13.90 -25.93 -21.52
CA TYR A 373 14.50 -24.60 -21.56
C TYR A 373 14.74 -24.11 -22.99
N ASP A 374 15.36 -24.94 -23.82
CA ASP A 374 15.61 -24.64 -25.23
C ASP A 374 14.32 -24.44 -26.01
N VAL A 375 13.30 -25.27 -25.75
CA VAL A 375 11.99 -25.18 -26.42
C VAL A 375 11.30 -23.88 -26.04
N ILE A 376 11.23 -23.52 -24.75
CA ILE A 376 10.60 -22.28 -24.30
C ILE A 376 11.37 -21.07 -24.86
N GLN A 377 12.70 -21.10 -24.81
CA GLN A 377 13.52 -20.01 -25.34
C GLN A 377 13.29 -19.81 -26.84
N LYS A 378 13.29 -20.89 -27.63
CA LYS A 378 13.01 -20.83 -29.08
C LYS A 378 11.59 -20.33 -29.35
N LEU A 379 10.60 -20.79 -28.60
CA LEU A 379 9.20 -20.39 -28.75
C LEU A 379 9.01 -18.89 -28.56
N VAL A 380 9.69 -18.29 -27.56
CA VAL A 380 9.58 -16.85 -27.29
C VAL A 380 10.43 -16.02 -28.25
N GLN A 381 11.59 -16.52 -28.67
CA GLN A 381 12.53 -15.80 -29.55
C GLN A 381 12.24 -16.00 -31.05
N ASP A 382 11.30 -16.86 -31.43
CA ASP A 382 10.96 -17.13 -32.82
C ASP A 382 10.48 -15.84 -33.53
N PRO A 383 11.19 -15.36 -34.57
CA PRO A 383 10.78 -14.17 -35.32
C PRO A 383 9.46 -14.38 -36.09
N ASN A 384 9.06 -15.63 -36.33
CA ASN A 384 7.81 -16.02 -36.96
C ASN A 384 6.75 -16.50 -35.95
N ARG A 385 6.89 -16.15 -34.66
CA ARG A 385 5.87 -16.47 -33.66
C ARG A 385 4.52 -15.87 -34.03
N ARG A 386 3.45 -16.51 -33.55
CA ARG A 386 2.06 -16.10 -33.79
C ARG A 386 1.87 -14.62 -33.43
N GLU A 387 1.24 -13.84 -34.32
CA GLU A 387 1.08 -12.38 -34.14
C GLU A 387 0.30 -11.97 -32.89
N ASP A 388 -0.61 -12.83 -32.42
CA ASP A 388 -1.42 -12.62 -31.21
C ASP A 388 -0.74 -13.11 -29.92
N MET A 389 0.49 -13.62 -30.00
CA MET A 389 1.31 -13.96 -28.83
C MET A 389 1.94 -12.68 -28.27
N VAL A 390 1.48 -12.28 -27.09
CA VAL A 390 1.88 -11.01 -26.43
C VAL A 390 2.91 -11.18 -25.31
N LEU A 391 3.47 -12.37 -25.15
CA LEU A 391 4.50 -12.64 -24.14
C LEU A 391 5.78 -11.86 -24.48
N ASP A 392 6.14 -10.93 -23.61
CA ASP A 392 7.28 -10.01 -23.77
C ASP A 392 8.34 -10.25 -22.70
N LYS A 393 7.91 -10.63 -21.50
CA LYS A 393 8.79 -10.88 -20.36
C LYS A 393 8.73 -12.34 -19.96
N LEU A 394 9.91 -12.94 -19.90
CA LEU A 394 10.08 -14.32 -19.50
C LEU A 394 11.33 -14.43 -18.62
N ASP A 395 11.14 -14.86 -17.37
CA ASP A 395 12.24 -15.19 -16.48
C ASP A 395 12.33 -16.70 -16.29
N MET A 396 13.47 -17.27 -16.70
CA MET A 396 13.80 -18.69 -16.60
C MET A 396 15.12 -18.91 -15.86
N ARG A 397 15.57 -17.95 -15.04
CA ARG A 397 16.85 -18.07 -14.35
C ARG A 397 16.88 -19.34 -13.51
N ARG A 398 17.87 -20.19 -13.80
CA ARG A 398 18.20 -21.35 -12.97
C ARG A 398 19.02 -20.88 -11.80
N TYR A 399 18.71 -21.42 -10.63
CA TYR A 399 19.56 -21.34 -9.46
C TYR A 399 19.94 -22.78 -9.15
N ASP A 400 21.23 -23.03 -8.93
CA ASP A 400 21.74 -24.33 -8.46
C ASP A 400 21.28 -24.51 -7.01
N LEU A 401 20.01 -24.85 -6.84
CA LEU A 401 19.41 -25.13 -5.55
C LEU A 401 19.60 -26.60 -5.25
N THR A 402 20.27 -26.88 -4.15
CA THR A 402 20.36 -28.22 -3.58
C THR A 402 19.01 -28.63 -2.99
N GLU A 403 18.76 -29.93 -2.80
CA GLU A 403 17.59 -30.34 -2.01
C GLU A 403 17.60 -29.66 -0.64
N GLU A 404 18.77 -29.42 -0.03
CA GLU A 404 18.90 -28.67 1.23
C GLU A 404 18.37 -27.23 1.17
N ASP A 405 18.48 -26.54 0.03
CA ASP A 405 17.90 -25.20 -0.18
C ASP A 405 16.36 -25.24 -0.30
N PHE A 406 15.82 -26.39 -0.70
CA PHE A 406 14.39 -26.68 -0.63
C PHE A 406 13.97 -27.34 0.68
N MET A 407 14.93 -27.80 1.50
CA MET A 407 14.70 -28.50 2.76
C MET A 407 14.57 -27.51 3.91
N ILE A 408 13.64 -27.87 4.75
CA ILE A 408 13.17 -27.13 5.91
C ILE A 408 14.29 -27.25 6.96
N LYS A 409 14.83 -26.13 7.48
CA LYS A 409 15.36 -26.18 8.86
C LYS A 409 14.14 -26.36 9.76
N THR A 410 13.83 -27.62 10.01
CA THR A 410 12.69 -28.07 10.80
C THR A 410 12.98 -27.80 12.27
N THR A 411 12.23 -26.89 12.87
CA THR A 411 11.70 -27.16 14.21
C THR A 411 10.29 -27.70 14.09
N GLU A 412 9.97 -28.64 14.98
CA GLU A 412 8.90 -29.65 14.94
C GLU A 412 7.46 -29.16 14.71
N THR A 413 7.22 -27.88 14.41
CA THR A 413 5.86 -27.31 14.31
C THR A 413 5.59 -26.32 13.17
N SER A 414 6.49 -26.06 12.20
CA SER A 414 6.04 -25.37 10.96
C SER A 414 6.79 -25.76 9.68
N GLU A 415 6.02 -26.06 8.64
CA GLU A 415 6.45 -26.58 7.33
C GLU A 415 6.55 -25.50 6.23
N ALA A 416 7.09 -24.31 6.51
CA ALA A 416 7.18 -23.24 5.50
C ALA A 416 8.62 -23.02 5.00
N PRO A 417 8.92 -23.16 3.70
CA PRO A 417 10.20 -22.75 3.13
C PRO A 417 10.26 -21.22 2.96
N LEU A 418 11.42 -20.63 3.24
CA LEU A 418 11.80 -19.29 2.80
C LEU A 418 12.83 -19.49 1.69
N LEU A 419 12.45 -19.22 0.44
CA LEU A 419 13.44 -19.13 -0.64
C LEU A 419 14.31 -17.88 -0.38
N ARG A 420 15.56 -18.13 0.03
CA ARG A 420 16.56 -17.10 0.29
C ARG A 420 17.12 -16.59 -1.05
N PHE A 421 16.66 -15.44 -1.51
CA PHE A 421 17.40 -14.66 -2.52
C PHE A 421 18.29 -13.66 -1.78
N LYS A 422 19.62 -13.77 -1.96
CA LYS A 422 20.60 -12.76 -1.54
C LYS A 422 20.53 -11.53 -2.43
#